data_AF-A0A536GH79-F1
#
_entry.id   AF-A0A536GH79-F1
#
_cell.length_a   1.000
_cell.length_b   1.000
_cell.length_c   1.000
_cell.angle_alpha   90.00
_cell.angle_beta   90.00
_cell.angle_gamma   90.00
#
_symmetry.space_group_name_H-M   'P 1'
#
loop_
_entity.id
_entity.type
_entity.pdbx_description
1 polymer ?
#
loop_
_entity_poly.entity_id
_entity_poly.type
_entity_poly.pdbx_seq_one_letter_code
_entity_poly.pdbx_strand_id
1 'polypeptide(L)'
;MGANDLASRYTVVTYDPRGLSHSRLSAPLDDWRMVQVFADDVHRLLDKEANGKSFVFANSGAAAIALELAARHSEQLETLVAHEPPPPSLVPNTAETRAAIEDVSDTCATEGLWPAIQKFMTLVGIKGGPPPAPQGEPTPEMEEPMAFPITVTWPMA
;
A
#
# COMPACT_ATOMS: atom_id res chain seq x y z
N MET A 1 16.19 -5.97 5.78
CA MET A 1 16.62 -4.92 6.72
C MET A 1 15.35 -4.41 7.38
N GLY A 2 15.20 -4.60 8.69
CA GLY A 2 13.96 -4.28 9.40
C GLY A 2 13.95 -2.84 9.89
N ALA A 3 12.77 -2.32 10.26
CA ALA A 3 12.62 -0.99 10.88
C ALA A 3 13.56 -0.81 12.09
N ASN A 4 13.79 -1.88 12.87
CA ASN A 4 14.70 -1.88 14.02
C ASN A 4 16.17 -1.63 13.65
N ASP A 5 16.62 -2.03 12.46
CA ASP A 5 18.02 -1.80 12.03
C ASP A 5 18.25 -0.31 11.74
N LEU A 6 17.23 0.37 11.21
CA LEU A 6 17.24 1.78 10.84
C LEU A 6 17.08 2.71 12.04
N ALA A 7 16.35 2.28 13.07
CA ALA A 7 16.03 3.09 14.25
C ALA A 7 17.27 3.61 15.02
N SER A 8 18.44 2.98 14.83
CA SER A 8 19.70 3.44 15.42
C SER A 8 20.26 4.74 14.80
N ARG A 9 19.79 5.11 13.60
CA ARG A 9 20.29 6.26 12.83
C ARG A 9 19.20 7.19 12.32
N TYR A 10 17.98 6.69 12.26
CA TYR A 10 16.83 7.41 11.75
C TYR A 10 15.67 7.32 12.73
N THR A 11 14.85 8.36 12.80
CA THR A 11 13.48 8.19 13.28
C THR A 11 12.72 7.39 12.24
N VAL A 12 12.05 6.32 12.66
CA VAL A 12 11.31 5.41 11.76
C VAL A 12 9.84 5.44 12.14
N VAL A 13 8.97 5.72 11.17
CA VAL A 13 7.52 5.68 11.31
C VAL A 13 6.94 4.69 10.32
N THR A 14 6.11 3.79 10.84
CA THR A 14 5.26 2.90 10.04
C THR A 14 3.83 3.38 10.10
N TYR A 15 3.16 3.42 8.95
CA TYR A 15 1.79 3.92 8.84
C TYR A 15 0.84 2.83 8.32
N ASP A 16 -0.24 2.61 9.07
CA ASP A 16 -1.38 1.78 8.67
C ASP A 16 -2.45 2.68 8.04
N PRO A 17 -2.77 2.52 6.74
CA PRO A 17 -3.86 3.29 6.13
C PRO A 17 -5.20 3.06 6.82
N ARG A 18 -6.05 4.09 6.83
CA ARG A 18 -7.43 3.98 7.35
C ARG A 18 -8.15 2.76 6.75
N GLY A 19 -8.80 1.97 7.61
CA GLY A 19 -9.48 0.74 7.21
C GLY A 19 -8.56 -0.48 7.09
N LEU A 20 -7.25 -0.34 7.32
CA LEU A 20 -6.29 -1.43 7.30
C LEU A 20 -5.63 -1.60 8.68
N SER A 21 -5.36 -2.85 9.04
CA SER A 21 -4.75 -3.26 10.31
C SER A 21 -5.31 -2.50 11.52
N HIS A 22 -4.51 -1.67 12.18
CA HIS A 22 -4.90 -0.99 13.42
C HIS A 22 -5.68 0.31 13.21
N SER A 23 -5.74 0.81 11.97
CA SER A 23 -6.35 2.10 11.65
C SER A 23 -7.82 1.95 11.27
N ARG A 24 -8.71 2.58 12.06
CA ARG A 24 -10.16 2.52 11.82
C ARG A 24 -10.61 3.40 10.66
N LEU A 25 -11.54 2.88 9.86
CA LEU A 25 -12.28 3.66 8.88
C LEU A 25 -13.49 4.33 9.54
N SER A 26 -13.53 5.67 9.55
CA SER A 26 -14.60 6.44 10.20
C SER A 26 -15.80 6.75 9.30
N ALA A 27 -15.62 6.69 7.99
CA ALA A 27 -16.65 6.89 6.98
C ALA A 27 -16.30 6.07 5.73
N PRO A 28 -17.29 5.66 4.92
CA PRO A 28 -17.04 4.98 3.65
C PRO A 28 -16.03 5.75 2.81
N LEU A 29 -15.07 5.03 2.22
CA LEU A 29 -14.15 5.61 1.26
C LEU A 29 -14.69 5.38 -0.16
N ASP A 30 -14.51 6.37 -1.02
CA ASP A 30 -14.67 6.18 -2.46
C ASP A 30 -13.45 5.42 -2.97
N ASP A 31 -13.66 4.20 -3.45
CA ASP A 31 -12.58 3.30 -3.93
C ASP A 31 -11.75 3.97 -5.03
N TRP A 32 -12.35 4.81 -5.87
CA TRP A 32 -11.66 5.53 -6.94
C TRP A 32 -10.69 6.59 -6.45
N ARG A 33 -10.85 7.04 -5.20
CA ARG A 33 -10.04 8.09 -4.59
C ARG A 33 -9.11 7.56 -3.49
N MET A 34 -9.08 6.24 -3.28
CA MET A 34 -8.39 5.63 -2.15
C MET A 34 -6.90 5.96 -2.11
N VAL A 35 -6.21 5.88 -3.26
CA VAL A 35 -4.78 6.19 -3.37
C VAL A 35 -4.51 7.66 -3.02
N GLN A 36 -5.34 8.57 -3.53
CA GLN A 36 -5.22 10.02 -3.29
C GLN A 36 -5.50 10.37 -1.84
N VAL A 37 -6.50 9.74 -1.22
CA VAL A 37 -6.83 9.95 0.19
C VAL A 37 -5.70 9.45 1.08
N PHE A 38 -5.14 8.27 0.79
CA PHE A 38 -4.03 7.72 1.57
C PHE A 38 -2.74 8.52 1.37
N ALA A 39 -2.50 9.08 0.18
CA ALA A 39 -1.39 9.99 -0.05
C ALA A 39 -1.55 11.28 0.77
N ASP A 40 -2.77 11.84 0.83
CA ASP A 40 -3.07 13.00 1.66
C ASP A 40 -2.89 12.70 3.17
N ASP A 41 -3.15 11.46 3.61
CA ASP A 41 -2.87 11.04 4.99
C ASP A 41 -1.38 11.01 5.29
N VAL A 42 -0.57 10.46 4.38
CA VAL A 42 0.90 10.45 4.54
C VAL A 42 1.43 11.88 4.53
N HIS A 43 0.96 12.75 3.62
CA HIS A 43 1.33 14.16 3.60
C HIS A 43 1.11 14.85 4.97
N ARG A 44 -0.07 14.65 5.57
CA ARG A 44 -0.39 15.20 6.90
C ARG A 44 0.47 14.60 8.02
N LEU A 45 0.80 13.31 7.92
CA LEU A 45 1.67 12.64 8.88
C LEU A 45 3.09 13.22 8.82
N LEU A 46 3.64 13.41 7.61
CA LEU A 46 4.95 14.03 7.41
C LEU A 46 4.98 15.47 7.94
N ASP A 47 3.97 16.28 7.63
CA ASP A 47 3.89 17.67 8.12
C ASP A 47 3.88 17.76 9.64
N LYS A 48 3.30 16.76 10.31
CA LYS A 48 3.17 16.75 11.77
C LYS A 48 4.41 16.19 12.47
N GLU A 49 5.00 15.14 11.93
CA GLU A 49 6.00 14.33 12.64
C GLU A 49 7.44 14.53 12.12
N ALA A 50 7.61 14.92 10.84
CA ALA A 50 8.93 15.03 10.24
C ALA A 50 9.57 16.39 10.50
N ASN A 51 10.86 16.38 10.83
CA ASN A 51 11.67 17.60 11.01
C ASN A 51 12.43 17.94 9.72
N GLY A 52 11.70 18.05 8.60
CA GLY A 52 12.26 18.32 7.28
C GLY A 52 11.86 17.27 6.24
N LYS A 53 12.66 17.15 5.17
CA LYS A 53 12.41 16.17 4.12
C LYS A 53 12.63 14.74 4.63
N SER A 54 11.80 13.82 4.12
CA SER A 54 11.79 12.42 4.54
C SER A 54 12.30 11.48 3.45
N PHE A 55 12.90 10.38 3.89
CA PHE A 55 13.18 9.20 3.06
C PHE A 55 11.98 8.25 3.18
N VAL A 56 11.37 7.88 2.06
CA VAL A 56 10.18 7.02 2.03
C VAL A 56 10.50 5.73 1.32
N PHE A 57 10.22 4.61 1.98
CA PHE A 57 10.22 3.28 1.37
C PHE A 57 8.78 2.75 1.38
N ALA A 58 8.32 2.30 0.22
CA ALA A 58 6.97 1.80 0.04
C ALA A 58 6.98 0.58 -0.88
N ASN A 59 6.26 -0.48 -0.49
CA ASN A 59 6.23 -1.75 -1.20
C ASN A 59 4.84 -2.03 -1.78
N SER A 60 4.75 -2.59 -2.99
CA SER A 60 3.49 -3.02 -3.59
C SER A 60 2.44 -1.90 -3.59
N GLY A 61 1.20 -2.14 -3.12
CA GLY A 61 0.12 -1.13 -3.11
C GLY A 61 0.52 0.20 -2.45
N ALA A 62 1.36 0.16 -1.42
CA ALA A 62 1.90 1.36 -0.79
C ALA A 62 2.81 2.18 -1.71
N ALA A 63 3.48 1.54 -2.68
CA ALA A 63 4.28 2.25 -3.67
C ALA A 63 3.42 3.13 -4.59
N ALA A 64 2.17 2.73 -4.90
CA ALA A 64 1.24 3.58 -5.64
C ALA A 64 0.84 4.83 -4.82
N ILE A 65 0.58 4.66 -3.53
CA ILE A 65 0.30 5.77 -2.59
C ILE A 65 1.49 6.73 -2.52
N ALA A 66 2.70 6.20 -2.41
CA ALA A 66 3.91 7.02 -2.30
C ALA A 66 4.26 7.74 -3.62
N LEU A 67 3.93 7.15 -4.78
CA LEU A 67 4.06 7.82 -6.08
C LEU A 67 3.04 8.96 -6.22
N GLU A 68 1.80 8.79 -5.77
CA GLU A 68 0.79 9.86 -5.72
C GLU A 68 1.23 10.99 -4.78
N LEU A 69 1.80 10.66 -3.61
CA LEU A 69 2.42 11.64 -2.72
C LEU A 69 3.53 12.41 -3.44
N ALA A 70 4.45 11.72 -4.13
CA ALA A 70 5.52 12.38 -4.87
C ALA A 70 4.99 13.29 -6.00
N ALA A 71 3.89 12.90 -6.66
CA ALA A 71 3.29 13.70 -7.70
C ALA A 71 2.69 15.03 -7.18
N ARG A 72 2.23 15.06 -5.93
CA ARG A 72 1.50 16.21 -5.35
C ARG A 72 2.27 16.99 -4.29
N HIS A 73 3.21 16.34 -3.60
CA HIS A 73 3.91 16.83 -2.40
C HIS A 73 5.41 16.49 -2.42
N SER A 74 6.05 16.57 -3.59
CA SER A 74 7.48 16.26 -3.77
C SER A 74 8.41 17.06 -2.84
N GLU A 75 7.98 18.23 -2.37
CA GLU A 75 8.73 19.10 -1.46
C GLU A 75 9.00 18.46 -0.09
N GLN A 76 8.20 17.48 0.33
CA GLN A 76 8.39 16.75 1.58
C GLN A 76 9.37 15.56 1.45
N LEU A 77 9.81 15.24 0.23
CA LEU A 77 10.59 14.04 -0.06
C LEU A 77 12.06 14.38 -0.35
N GLU A 78 12.96 13.68 0.34
CA GLU A 78 14.39 13.64 -0.01
C GLU A 78 14.64 12.49 -0.99
N THR A 79 14.12 11.29 -0.66
CA THR A 79 14.20 10.11 -1.52
C THR A 79 12.93 9.29 -1.38
N LEU A 80 12.44 8.76 -2.51
CA LEU A 80 11.38 7.76 -2.56
C LEU A 80 11.91 6.47 -3.18
N VAL A 81 11.73 5.35 -2.48
CA VAL A 81 11.92 3.99 -3.00
C VAL A 81 10.54 3.34 -3.14
N ALA A 82 10.01 3.35 -4.36
CA ALA A 82 8.80 2.63 -4.75
C ALA A 82 9.19 1.21 -5.19
N HIS A 83 9.11 0.25 -4.26
CA HIS A 83 9.48 -1.14 -4.50
C HIS A 83 8.31 -1.94 -5.06
N GLU A 84 8.52 -2.54 -6.23
CA GLU A 84 7.54 -3.38 -6.94
C GLU A 84 6.12 -2.78 -6.95
N PRO A 85 5.94 -1.52 -7.39
CA PRO A 85 4.61 -0.95 -7.47
C PRO A 85 3.75 -1.82 -8.38
N PRO A 86 2.48 -2.12 -8.00
CA PRO A 86 1.55 -2.71 -8.94
C PRO A 86 1.52 -1.82 -10.17
N PRO A 87 1.38 -2.40 -11.37
CA PRO A 87 1.57 -1.70 -12.62
C PRO A 87 0.90 -0.33 -12.56
N PRO A 88 1.69 0.76 -12.56
CA PRO A 88 1.10 2.08 -12.59
C PRO A 88 0.34 2.18 -13.92
N SER A 89 -0.37 3.29 -14.10
CA SER A 89 -0.84 3.83 -15.39
C SER A 89 0.17 3.85 -16.56
N LEU A 90 1.36 3.25 -16.42
CA LEU A 90 2.37 2.91 -17.42
C LEU A 90 2.03 1.65 -18.24
N VAL A 91 1.12 0.79 -17.76
CA VAL A 91 0.47 -0.22 -18.62
C VAL A 91 -0.71 0.48 -19.30
N PRO A 92 -0.92 0.32 -20.61
CA PRO A 92 -2.05 0.95 -21.28
C PRO A 92 -3.33 0.67 -20.50
N ASN A 93 -4.09 1.71 -20.14
CA ASN A 93 -5.40 1.60 -19.49
C ASN A 93 -6.42 1.08 -20.50
N THR A 94 -6.23 -0.16 -20.94
CA THR A 94 -7.13 -0.80 -21.89
C THR A 94 -8.40 -1.21 -21.18
N ALA A 95 -9.46 -1.44 -21.96
CA ALA A 95 -10.71 -1.94 -21.40
C ALA A 95 -10.51 -3.29 -20.70
N GLU A 96 -9.59 -4.12 -21.21
CA GLU A 96 -9.26 -5.43 -20.66
C GLU A 96 -8.57 -5.33 -19.31
N THR A 97 -7.58 -4.44 -19.15
CA THR A 97 -6.90 -4.26 -17.86
C THR A 97 -7.86 -3.73 -16.80
N ARG A 98 -8.73 -2.78 -17.16
CA ARG A 98 -9.75 -2.27 -16.23
C ARG A 98 -10.75 -3.36 -15.85
N ALA A 99 -11.26 -4.11 -16.81
CA ALA A 99 -12.18 -5.21 -16.55
C ALA A 99 -11.56 -6.29 -15.66
N ALA A 100 -10.26 -6.57 -15.80
CA ALA A 100 -9.56 -7.52 -14.94
C ALA A 100 -9.39 -7.00 -13.50
N ILE A 101 -9.17 -5.70 -13.30
CA ILE A 101 -9.13 -5.08 -11.96
C ILE A 101 -10.52 -5.10 -11.32
N GLU A 102 -11.56 -4.81 -12.09
CA GLU A 102 -12.96 -4.84 -11.65
C GLU A 102 -13.37 -6.26 -11.25
N ASP A 103 -13.00 -7.28 -12.04
CA ASP A 103 -13.22 -8.70 -11.74
C ASP A 103 -12.52 -9.17 -10.45
N VAL A 104 -11.31 -8.66 -10.15
CA VAL A 104 -10.64 -8.91 -8.85
C VAL A 104 -11.44 -8.30 -7.70
N SER A 105 -11.95 -7.09 -7.89
CA SER A 105 -12.70 -6.35 -6.87
C SER A 105 -14.06 -7.01 -6.60
N ASP A 106 -14.77 -7.38 -7.66
CA ASP A 106 -16.05 -8.10 -7.59
C ASP A 106 -15.87 -9.44 -6.89
N THR A 107 -14.87 -10.23 -7.26
CA THR A 107 -14.56 -11.50 -6.58
C THR A 107 -14.22 -11.29 -5.11
N CYS A 108 -13.53 -10.21 -4.74
CA CYS A 108 -13.28 -9.89 -3.33
C CYS A 108 -14.60 -9.67 -2.58
N ALA A 109 -15.54 -8.93 -3.18
CA ALA A 109 -16.84 -8.62 -2.60
C ALA A 109 -17.79 -9.84 -2.53
N THR A 110 -17.75 -10.73 -3.52
CA THR A 110 -18.72 -11.84 -3.63
C THR A 110 -18.19 -13.19 -3.17
N GLU A 111 -16.89 -13.44 -3.30
CA GLU A 111 -16.25 -14.75 -3.04
C GLU A 111 -15.17 -14.67 -1.95
N GLY A 112 -14.79 -13.47 -1.52
CA GLY A 112 -13.86 -13.21 -0.43
C GLY A 112 -12.41 -12.96 -0.87
N LEU A 113 -11.58 -12.63 0.13
CA LEU A 113 -10.20 -12.18 -0.06
C LEU A 113 -9.33 -13.18 -0.83
N TRP A 114 -9.48 -14.47 -0.53
CA TRP A 114 -8.55 -15.46 -1.08
C TRP A 114 -8.73 -15.70 -2.57
N PRO A 115 -9.94 -15.97 -3.09
CA PRO A 115 -10.20 -15.99 -4.54
C PRO A 115 -9.73 -14.72 -5.26
N ALA A 116 -9.89 -13.55 -4.64
CA ALA A 116 -9.45 -12.27 -5.20
C ALA A 116 -7.92 -12.17 -5.31
N ILE A 117 -7.18 -12.58 -4.26
CA ILE A 117 -5.71 -12.65 -4.29
C ILE A 117 -5.23 -13.58 -5.40
N GLN A 118 -5.94 -14.68 -5.67
CA GLN A 118 -5.59 -15.59 -6.77
C GLN A 118 -5.65 -14.88 -8.12
N LYS A 119 -6.77 -14.20 -8.40
CA LYS A 119 -6.96 -13.42 -9.63
C LYS A 119 -5.96 -12.28 -9.74
N PHE A 120 -5.70 -11.57 -8.64
CA PHE A 120 -4.73 -10.47 -8.59
C PHE A 120 -3.31 -10.93 -8.93
N MET A 121 -2.84 -12.03 -8.33
CA MET A 121 -1.49 -12.58 -8.59
C MET A 121 -1.30 -12.97 -10.06
N THR A 122 -2.35 -13.52 -10.68
CA THR A 122 -2.37 -13.79 -12.13
C THR A 122 -2.30 -12.50 -12.94
N LEU A 123 -3.06 -11.48 -12.56
CA LEU A 123 -3.10 -10.18 -13.24
C LEU A 123 -1.73 -9.47 -13.21
N VAL A 124 -1.02 -9.51 -12.08
CA VAL A 124 0.30 -8.86 -11.94
C VAL A 124 1.47 -9.71 -12.44
N GLY A 125 1.21 -10.89 -13.01
CA GLY A 125 2.22 -11.70 -13.70
C GLY A 125 3.18 -12.47 -12.78
N ILE A 126 2.84 -12.68 -11.50
CA ILE A 126 3.61 -13.53 -10.60
C ILE A 126 3.40 -15.00 -11.01
N LYS A 127 4.42 -15.59 -11.64
CA LYS A 127 4.41 -17.02 -12.03
C LYS A 127 4.54 -17.91 -10.79
N GLY A 128 3.60 -18.84 -10.62
CA GLY A 128 3.56 -19.78 -9.50
C GLY A 128 2.18 -19.93 -8.86
N GLY A 129 1.26 -19.00 -9.18
CA GLY A 129 -0.04 -18.93 -8.55
C GLY A 129 0.05 -18.39 -7.12
N PRO A 130 -1.08 -17.96 -6.55
CA PRO A 130 -1.16 -17.64 -5.13
C PRO A 130 -0.75 -18.88 -4.31
N PRO A 131 -0.30 -18.71 -3.05
CA PRO A 131 -0.22 -19.82 -2.11
C PRO A 131 -1.57 -20.58 -2.07
N PRO A 132 -1.60 -21.85 -1.62
CA PRO A 132 -2.87 -22.48 -1.26
C PRO A 132 -3.50 -21.72 -0.09
N ALA A 133 -4.84 -21.73 -0.01
CA ALA A 133 -5.55 -21.13 1.12
C ALA A 133 -4.99 -21.68 2.44
N PRO A 134 -4.85 -20.85 3.49
CA PRO A 134 -4.51 -21.36 4.81
C PRO A 134 -5.42 -22.54 5.16
N GLN A 135 -4.82 -23.65 5.58
CA GLN A 135 -5.58 -24.82 6.00
C GLN A 135 -5.96 -24.63 7.48
N GLY A 136 -7.24 -24.33 7.73
CA GLY A 136 -7.77 -24.06 9.07
C GLY A 136 -8.54 -22.74 9.12
N GLU A 137 -9.03 -22.37 10.30
CA GLU A 137 -9.55 -21.03 10.52
C GLU A 137 -8.39 -20.03 10.36
N PRO A 138 -8.53 -19.00 9.49
CA PRO A 138 -7.50 -17.97 9.36
C PRO A 138 -7.28 -17.31 10.72
N THR A 139 -6.02 -17.10 11.09
CA THR A 139 -5.72 -16.33 12.30
C THR A 139 -6.21 -14.89 12.08
N PRO A 140 -6.50 -14.12 13.16
CA PRO A 140 -6.88 -12.71 13.02
C PRO A 140 -5.88 -11.91 12.15
N GLU A 141 -4.60 -12.24 12.23
CA GLU A 141 -3.51 -11.65 11.43
C GLU A 141 -3.56 -12.04 9.93
N MET A 142 -4.13 -13.20 9.59
CA MET A 142 -4.38 -13.63 8.21
C MET A 142 -5.69 -13.05 7.64
N GLU A 143 -6.63 -12.70 8.50
CA GLU A 143 -7.85 -11.97 8.13
C GLU A 143 -7.64 -10.46 8.04
N GLU A 144 -6.56 -9.93 8.64
CA GLU A 144 -6.21 -8.53 8.46
C GLU A 144 -5.99 -8.26 6.97
N PRO A 145 -6.65 -7.23 6.41
CA PRO A 145 -6.44 -6.87 5.02
C PRO A 145 -4.95 -6.55 4.85
N MET A 146 -4.28 -7.33 4.01
CA MET A 146 -2.83 -7.35 3.82
C MET A 146 -2.26 -5.93 3.79
N ALA A 147 -1.77 -5.45 4.94
CA ALA A 147 -1.21 -4.12 5.05
C ALA A 147 0.18 -4.16 4.43
N PHE A 148 0.39 -3.38 3.38
CA PHE A 148 1.73 -3.11 2.85
C PHE A 148 2.24 -1.85 3.54
N PRO A 149 3.06 -1.96 4.61
CA PRO A 149 3.42 -0.81 5.42
C PRO A 149 4.23 0.20 4.59
N ILE A 150 3.89 1.47 4.73
CA ILE A 150 4.78 2.57 4.33
C ILE A 150 5.76 2.76 5.48
N THR A 151 7.07 2.70 5.19
CA THR A 151 8.12 3.04 6.15
C THR A 151 8.71 4.38 5.77
N VAL A 152 8.59 5.35 6.67
CA VAL A 152 9.15 6.68 6.54
C VAL A 152 10.32 6.81 7.50
N THR A 153 11.43 7.37 7.04
CA THR A 153 12.60 7.63 7.88
C THR A 153 13.18 9.03 7.65
N TRP A 154 13.77 9.63 8.69
CA TRP A 154 14.56 10.87 8.61
C TRP A 154 15.70 10.85 9.63
N PRO A 155 16.80 11.61 9.41
CA PRO A 155 17.95 11.57 10.30
C PRO A 155 17.57 12.02 11.71
N MET A 156 18.19 11.41 12.73
CA MET A 156 18.05 11.89 14.09
C MET A 156 18.66 13.30 14.24
N ALA A 157 18.04 14.13 15.09
CA ALA A 157 18.50 15.47 15.42
C ALA A 157 19.87 15.48 16.12
#